data_AF-M5GCG6-F1
#
_entry.id   AF-M5GCG6-F1
#
_cell.length_a   1.000
_cell.length_b   1.000
_cell.length_c   1.000
_cell.angle_alpha   90.00
_cell.angle_beta   90.00
_cell.angle_gamma   90.00
#
_symmetry.space_group_name_H-M   'P 1'
#
loop_
_entity.id
_entity.type
_entity.pdbx_description
1 polymer ?
#
loop_
_entity_poly.entity_id
_entity_poly.type
_entity_poly.pdbx_seq_one_letter_code
_entity_poly.pdbx_strand_id
1 'polypeptide(L)'
;MPKAIETGNEPRPRRFWTEAEDAQLRSAILKVEKSLNHRPHHWHLISKQVEGRTNKDCRKRWYAHMERRVNRGRWSSQEDQKLLETVTKWGTS
;
A
#
# COMPACT_ATOMS: atom_id res chain seq x y z
N MET A 1 7.73 -35.46 18.25
CA MET A 1 8.95 -35.03 17.54
C MET A 1 8.55 -34.02 16.45
N PRO A 2 9.21 -32.87 16.36
CA PRO A 2 8.67 -31.65 15.74
C PRO A 2 8.72 -31.67 14.21
N LYS A 3 7.65 -31.20 13.56
CA LYS A 3 7.62 -30.97 12.10
C LYS A 3 8.22 -29.59 11.79
N ALA A 4 9.17 -29.58 10.85
CA ALA A 4 9.95 -28.44 10.43
C ALA A 4 9.07 -27.24 10.01
N ILE A 5 9.46 -26.05 10.46
CA ILE A 5 8.93 -24.77 10.02
C ILE A 5 9.92 -24.22 9.00
N GLU A 6 9.83 -24.68 7.76
CA GLU A 6 10.60 -24.13 6.64
C GLU A 6 10.10 -22.71 6.34
N THR A 7 10.84 -21.72 6.83
CA THR A 7 10.57 -20.31 6.54
C THR A 7 11.52 -19.82 5.45
N GLY A 8 10.97 -19.79 4.23
CA GLY A 8 11.05 -18.66 3.30
C GLY A 8 12.43 -18.10 2.95
N ASN A 9 13.04 -18.64 1.89
CA ASN A 9 13.98 -17.88 1.06
C ASN A 9 13.92 -18.27 -0.42
N GLU A 10 12.72 -18.29 -1.00
CA GLU A 10 12.57 -18.27 -2.46
C GLU A 10 12.21 -16.86 -2.94
N PRO A 11 12.84 -16.36 -4.02
CA PRO A 11 12.45 -15.10 -4.63
C PRO A 11 11.02 -15.26 -5.15
N ARG A 12 10.06 -14.76 -4.37
CA ARG A 12 8.65 -14.86 -4.70
C ARG A 12 8.43 -14.30 -6.11
N PRO A 13 7.86 -15.07 -7.04
CA PRO A 13 7.61 -14.60 -8.40
C PRO A 13 6.76 -13.33 -8.34
N ARG A 14 7.02 -12.39 -9.25
CA ARG A 14 6.27 -11.12 -9.33
C ARG A 14 4.81 -11.43 -9.63
N ARG A 15 4.00 -11.53 -8.58
CA ARG A 15 2.58 -11.86 -8.66
C ARG A 15 1.77 -10.58 -8.73
N PHE A 16 1.02 -10.41 -9.80
CA PHE A 16 0.09 -9.29 -9.96
C PHE A 16 -1.03 -9.37 -8.92
N TRP A 17 -1.50 -8.22 -8.48
CA TRP A 17 -2.66 -8.13 -7.59
C TRP A 17 -3.93 -8.38 -8.40
N THR A 18 -4.74 -9.30 -7.93
CA THR A 18 -6.07 -9.56 -8.48
C THR A 18 -7.12 -8.67 -7.80
N GLU A 19 -8.25 -8.46 -8.48
CA GLU A 19 -9.38 -7.71 -7.91
C GLU A 19 -9.93 -8.33 -6.63
N ALA A 20 -9.88 -9.66 -6.52
CA ALA A 20 -10.27 -10.39 -5.31
C ALA A 20 -9.33 -10.07 -4.13
N GLU A 21 -8.01 -10.10 -4.35
CA GLU A 21 -7.03 -9.70 -3.33
C GLU A 21 -7.19 -8.22 -2.96
N ASP A 22 -7.48 -7.35 -3.93
CA ASP A 22 -7.73 -5.94 -3.67
C ASP A 22 -9.01 -5.73 -2.83
N ALA A 23 -10.07 -6.49 -3.09
CA ALA A 23 -11.30 -6.47 -2.30
C ALA A 23 -11.05 -6.94 -0.86
N GLN A 24 -10.24 -8.00 -0.68
CA GLN A 24 -9.82 -8.48 0.63
C GLN A 24 -9.01 -7.41 1.39
N LEU A 25 -8.04 -6.79 0.72
CA LEU A 25 -7.20 -5.74 1.30
C LEU A 25 -8.05 -4.53 1.73
N ARG A 26 -8.98 -4.07 0.89
CA ARG A 26 -9.92 -2.99 1.22
C ARG A 26 -10.79 -3.34 2.43
N SER A 27 -11.37 -4.53 2.43
CA SER A 27 -12.24 -4.98 3.53
C SER A 27 -11.46 -5.06 4.85
N ALA A 28 -10.24 -5.61 4.83
CA ALA A 28 -9.38 -5.70 6.00
C ALA A 28 -9.01 -4.33 6.57
N ILE A 29 -8.71 -3.36 5.70
CA ILE A 29 -8.37 -2.00 6.13
C ILE A 29 -9.59 -1.28 6.70
N LEU A 30 -10.76 -1.37 6.05
CA LEU A 30 -12.00 -0.78 6.58
C LEU A 30 -12.35 -1.33 7.98
N LYS A 31 -12.14 -2.63 8.21
CA LYS A 31 -12.34 -3.23 9.55
C LYS A 31 -11.37 -2.66 10.58
N VAL A 32 -10.09 -2.54 10.23
CA VAL A 32 -9.05 -2.01 11.12
C VAL A 32 -9.26 -0.52 11.39
N GLU A 33 -9.62 0.27 10.38
CA GLU A 33 -9.87 1.71 10.51
C GLU A 33 -11.05 2.00 11.44
N LYS A 34 -12.15 1.24 11.31
CA LYS A 34 -13.31 1.33 12.21
C LYS A 34 -12.96 0.99 13.66
N SER A 35 -12.07 0.02 13.86
CA SER A 35 -11.71 -0.46 15.20
C SER A 35 -10.63 0.38 15.88
N LEU A 36 -9.71 1.00 15.13
CA LEU A 36 -8.48 1.59 15.67
C LEU A 36 -8.31 3.07 15.27
N ASN A 37 -9.42 3.78 15.10
CA ASN A 37 -9.46 5.23 14.94
C ASN A 37 -8.60 5.73 13.76
N HIS A 38 -8.78 5.12 12.59
CA HIS A 38 -8.09 5.48 11.34
C HIS A 38 -6.56 5.37 11.38
N ARG A 39 -5.99 4.40 12.11
CA ARG A 39 -4.55 4.10 12.04
C ARG A 39 -4.28 3.00 10.99
N PRO A 40 -3.78 3.34 9.78
CA PRO A 40 -3.38 2.35 8.77
C PRO A 40 -2.12 1.57 9.14
N HIS A 41 -1.60 1.68 10.37
CA HIS A 41 -0.29 1.15 10.76
C HIS A 41 -0.29 -0.34 11.11
N HIS A 42 -1.46 -0.97 11.29
CA HIS A 42 -1.55 -2.39 11.66
C HIS A 42 -1.57 -3.34 10.46
N TRP A 43 -0.61 -3.14 9.54
CA TRP A 43 -0.42 -3.98 8.35
C TRP A 43 -0.25 -5.47 8.66
N HIS A 44 0.19 -5.81 9.88
CA HIS A 44 0.34 -7.20 10.32
C HIS A 44 -1.02 -7.90 10.47
N LEU A 45 -2.06 -7.16 10.91
CA LEU A 45 -3.42 -7.69 11.02
C LEU A 45 -4.06 -7.79 9.63
N ILE A 46 -3.77 -6.81 8.77
CA ILE A 46 -4.27 -6.76 7.40
C ILE A 46 -3.70 -7.93 6.58
N SER A 47 -2.39 -8.21 6.68
CA SER A 47 -1.78 -9.34 5.96
C SER A 47 -2.28 -10.71 6.41
N LYS A 48 -2.85 -10.83 7.62
CA LYS A 48 -3.51 -12.09 8.05
C LYS A 48 -4.83 -12.34 7.32
N GLN A 49 -5.47 -11.31 6.76
CA GLN A 49 -6.69 -11.44 5.97
C GLN A 49 -6.43 -11.57 4.46
N VAL A 50 -5.20 -11.31 4.00
CA VAL A 50 -4.81 -11.42 2.59
C VAL A 50 -3.80 -12.56 2.45
N GLU A 51 -4.29 -13.74 2.10
CA GLU A 51 -3.47 -14.94 1.99
C GLU A 51 -2.43 -14.81 0.87
N GLY A 52 -1.20 -15.26 1.13
CA GLY A 52 -0.09 -15.22 0.16
C GLY A 52 0.52 -13.82 -0.08
N ARG A 53 0.08 -12.78 0.64
CA ARG A 53 0.68 -11.43 0.60
C ARG A 53 1.29 -11.07 1.94
N THR A 54 2.45 -10.42 1.91
CA THR A 54 3.07 -9.93 3.14
C THR A 54 2.54 -8.55 3.53
N ASN A 55 2.75 -8.20 4.79
CA ASN A 55 2.54 -6.85 5.31
C ASN A 55 3.14 -5.76 4.39
N LYS A 56 4.37 -5.96 3.91
CA LYS A 56 5.05 -5.03 2.99
C LYS A 56 4.33 -4.91 1.64
N ASP A 57 3.84 -6.03 1.10
CA ASP A 57 3.06 -6.05 -0.15
C ASP A 57 1.73 -5.30 0.01
N CYS A 58 0.99 -5.58 1.09
CA CYS A 58 -0.29 -4.94 1.39
C CYS A 58 -0.15 -3.42 1.54
N ARG A 59 0.87 -2.99 2.31
CA ARG A 59 1.18 -1.58 2.48
C ARG A 59 1.48 -0.90 1.14
N LYS A 60 2.37 -1.50 0.34
CA LYS A 60 2.74 -0.96 -0.97
C LYS A 60 1.51 -0.83 -1.87
N ARG A 61 0.68 -1.88 -1.95
CA ARG A 61 -0.54 -1.86 -2.79
C ARG A 61 -1.51 -0.77 -2.36
N TRP A 62 -1.73 -0.61 -1.05
CA TRP A 62 -2.61 0.42 -0.52
C TRP A 62 -2.15 1.83 -0.92
N TYR A 63 -0.90 2.19 -0.61
CA TYR A 63 -0.36 3.51 -0.96
C TYR A 63 -0.19 3.72 -2.46
N ALA A 64 0.02 2.66 -3.24
CA ALA A 64 0.22 2.77 -4.68
C ALA A 64 -1.10 2.86 -5.47
N HIS A 65 -2.20 2.25 -5.00
CA HIS A 65 -3.42 2.13 -5.81
C HIS A 65 -4.74 2.39 -5.06
N MET A 66 -4.77 2.38 -3.73
CA MET A 66 -6.04 2.46 -2.97
C MET A 66 -6.18 3.72 -2.13
N GLU A 67 -5.07 4.30 -1.66
CA GLU A 67 -5.14 5.56 -0.93
C GLU A 67 -5.61 6.68 -1.87
N ARG A 68 -6.82 7.16 -1.61
CA ARG A 68 -7.49 8.24 -2.35
C ARG A 68 -6.84 9.62 -2.15
N ARG A 69 -5.87 9.74 -1.24
CA ARG A 69 -5.13 11.00 -1.01
C ARG A 69 -4.15 11.33 -2.13
N VAL A 70 -3.77 10.34 -2.94
CA VAL A 70 -2.87 10.55 -4.08
C VAL A 70 -3.73 10.70 -5.33
N ASN A 71 -3.74 11.91 -5.89
CA ASN A 71 -4.35 12.18 -7.18
C ASN A 71 -3.44 11.60 -8.27
N ARG A 72 -3.93 10.64 -9.05
CA ARG A 72 -3.16 9.92 -10.09
C ARG A 72 -3.62 10.26 -11.51
N GLY A 73 -4.31 11.39 -11.67
CA GLY A 73 -4.79 11.90 -12.94
C GLY A 73 -3.75 12.76 -13.67
N ARG A 74 -4.17 13.40 -14.77
CA ARG A 74 -3.40 14.48 -15.39
C ARG A 74 -3.19 15.58 -14.37
N TRP A 75 -1.97 16.09 -14.29
CA TRP A 75 -1.65 17.25 -13.47
C TRP A 75 -2.50 18.43 -13.91
N SER A 76 -3.15 19.09 -12.96
CA SER A 76 -3.79 20.36 -13.23
C SER A 76 -2.74 21.46 -13.40
N SER A 77 -3.06 22.49 -14.17
CA SER A 77 -2.15 23.65 -14.32
C SER A 77 -1.79 24.31 -12.98
N GLN A 78 -2.65 24.17 -11.97
CA GLN A 78 -2.40 24.65 -10.61
C GLN A 78 -1.35 23.80 -9.87
N GLU A 79 -1.37 22.48 -10.06
CA GLU A 79 -0.33 21.59 -9.52
C GLU A 79 1.02 21.82 -10.21
N ASP A 80 1.01 22.07 -11.52
CA ASP A 80 2.21 22.38 -12.31
C ASP A 80 2.86 23.70 -11.86
N GLN A 81 2.06 24.76 -11.70
CA GLN A 81 2.50 26.04 -11.16
C GLN A 81 3.17 25.86 -9.79
N LYS A 82 2.52 25.10 -8.89
CA LYS A 82 3.03 24.86 -7.54
C LYS A 82 4.33 24.06 -7.54
N LEU A 83 4.49 23.15 -8.48
CA LEU A 83 5.74 22.41 -8.69
C LEU A 83 6.85 23.34 -9.15
N LEU A 84 6.60 24.18 -10.16
CA LEU A 84 7.55 25.16 -10.68
C LEU A 84 7.98 26.14 -9.59
N GLU A 85 7.05 26.65 -8.79
CA GLU A 85 7.36 27.50 -7.63
C GLU A 85 8.25 26.77 -6.62
N THR A 86 7.95 25.51 -6.32
CA THR A 86 8.73 24.71 -5.36
C THR A 86 10.14 24.40 -5.89
N VAL A 87 10.27 24.06 -7.17
CA VAL A 87 11.57 23.85 -7.84
C VAL A 87 12.35 25.15 -7.92
N THR A 88 11.71 26.29 -8.14
CA THR A 88 12.39 27.59 -8.13
C THR A 88 12.90 27.93 -6.72
N LYS A 89 12.14 27.56 -5.69
CA LYS A 89 12.45 27.87 -4.30
C LYS A 89 13.48 26.94 -3.66
N TRP A 90 13.50 25.66 -4.03
CA TRP A 90 14.31 24.63 -3.38
C TRP A 90 15.13 23.78 -4.36
N GLY A 91 15.00 24.03 -5.66
CA GLY A 91 15.78 23.35 -6.69
C GLY A 91 17.25 23.67 -6.49
N THR A 92 18.04 22.63 -6.27
CA THR A 92 19.49 22.73 -6.30
C THR A 92 19.90 22.64 -7.78
N SER A 93 20.63 23.66 -8.26
CA SER A 93 21.31 23.62 -9.56
C SER A 93 22.46 22.63 -9.55
#